data_AF-A0A432RFR7-F1
#
_entry.id   AF-A0A432RFR7-F1
#
_cell.length_a   1.000
_cell.length_b   1.000
_cell.length_c   1.000
_cell.angle_alpha   90.00
_cell.angle_beta   90.00
_cell.angle_gamma   90.00
#
_symmetry.space_group_name_H-M   'P 1'
#
loop_
_entity.id
_entity.type
_entity.pdbx_description
1 polymer ?
#
loop_
_entity_poly.entity_id
_entity_poly.type
_entity_poly.pdbx_seq_one_letter_code
_entity_poly.pdbx_strand_id
1 'polypeptide(L)'
;MEKTYKVLKIIFFAYIVFIAFMSFYPSPPETPTSDKLNHFIAFLILAVLYRISFQGSYWANFFIAIIYGAFIELVQSFLPYRYAEYADFVADVFGTLCGMFFIFVIELGTIIIKENKK
;
A
#
# COMPACT_ATOMS: atom_id res chain seq x y z
N MET A 1 5.19 24.05 3.09
CA MET A 1 5.65 22.73 2.60
C MET A 1 5.94 21.75 3.73
N GLU A 2 6.76 22.09 4.72
CA GLU A 2 7.12 21.18 5.82
C GLU A 2 5.91 20.62 6.60
N LYS A 3 4.93 21.47 6.94
CA LYS A 3 3.69 21.05 7.64
C LYS A 3 2.88 20.03 6.82
N THR A 4 2.81 20.20 5.49
CA THR A 4 2.10 19.28 4.59
C THR A 4 2.75 17.90 4.59
N TYR A 5 4.08 17.81 4.48
CA TYR A 5 4.78 16.53 4.54
C TYR A 5 4.65 15.83 5.90
N LYS A 6 4.62 16.59 7.00
CA LYS A 6 4.34 16.03 8.33
C LYS A 6 2.94 15.40 8.39
N VAL A 7 1.91 16.08 7.87
CA VAL A 7 0.55 15.54 7.82
C VAL A 7 0.48 14.27 6.95
N LEU A 8 1.10 14.27 5.77
CA LEU A 8 1.10 13.10 4.88
C LEU A 8 1.78 11.89 5.54
N LYS A 9 2.90 12.09 6.23
CA LYS A 9 3.56 11.01 6.99
C LYS A 9 2.68 10.47 8.11
N ILE A 10 1.96 11.34 8.84
CA ILE A 10 1.00 10.90 9.86
C ILE A 10 -0.10 10.05 9.22
N ILE A 11 -0.65 10.49 8.08
CA ILE A 11 -1.66 9.73 7.34
C ILE A 11 -1.11 8.37 6.89
N PHE A 12 0.12 8.32 6.38
CA PHE A 12 0.77 7.08 5.99
C PHE A 12 0.90 6.09 7.15
N PHE A 13 1.41 6.53 8.30
CA PHE A 13 1.54 5.66 9.48
C PHE A 13 0.17 5.25 10.05
N ALA A 14 -0.81 6.15 10.06
CA ALA A 14 -2.18 5.83 10.44
C ALA A 14 -2.78 4.77 9.49
N TYR A 15 -2.46 4.84 8.20
CA TYR A 15 -2.92 3.88 7.21
C TYR A 15 -2.27 2.50 7.38
N ILE A 16 -0.98 2.45 7.71
CA ILE A 16 -0.31 1.19 8.12
C ILE A 16 -1.08 0.56 9.29
N VAL A 17 -1.30 1.32 10.36
CA VAL A 17 -2.02 0.83 11.55
C VAL A 17 -3.44 0.38 11.18
N PHE A 18 -4.12 1.10 10.31
CA PHE A 18 -5.45 0.74 9.82
C PHE A 18 -5.45 -0.60 9.07
N ILE A 19 -4.52 -0.82 8.13
CA ILE A 19 -4.40 -2.11 7.43
C ILE A 19 -4.16 -3.23 8.43
N ALA A 20 -3.19 -3.08 9.35
CA ALA A 20 -2.90 -4.09 10.36
C ALA A 20 -4.14 -4.42 11.21
N PHE A 21 -4.87 -3.40 11.65
CA PHE A 21 -6.10 -3.59 12.40
C PHE A 21 -7.13 -4.39 11.59
N MET A 22 -7.38 -4.02 10.34
CA MET A 22 -8.32 -4.72 9.47
C MET A 22 -7.90 -6.16 9.17
N SER A 23 -6.60 -6.41 8.97
CA SER A 23 -6.08 -7.74 8.66
C SER A 23 -6.11 -8.69 9.87
N PHE A 24 -6.02 -8.17 11.09
CA PHE A 24 -5.95 -8.99 12.32
C PHE A 24 -7.26 -9.05 13.10
N TYR A 25 -8.18 -8.12 12.86
CA TYR A 25 -9.46 -8.09 13.57
C TYR A 25 -10.30 -9.32 13.19
N PRO A 26 -10.98 -9.96 14.16
CA PRO A 26 -11.89 -11.06 13.86
C PRO A 26 -13.12 -10.52 13.11
N SER A 27 -13.10 -10.62 11.79
CA SER A 27 -14.23 -10.31 10.92
C SER A 27 -14.96 -11.60 10.51
N PRO A 28 -16.25 -11.53 10.13
CA PRO A 28 -16.92 -12.66 9.48
C PRO A 28 -16.10 -13.13 8.27
N PRO A 29 -16.21 -14.42 7.89
CA PRO A 29 -15.52 -14.92 6.71
C PRO A 29 -15.91 -14.08 5.49
N GLU A 30 -14.93 -13.40 4.91
CA GLU A 30 -15.12 -12.70 3.64
C GLU A 30 -15.14 -13.72 2.49
N THR A 31 -15.74 -13.32 1.37
CA THR A 31 -15.58 -14.13 0.16
C THR A 31 -14.12 -14.03 -0.34
N PRO A 32 -13.53 -15.11 -0.88
CA PRO A 32 -12.13 -15.09 -1.33
C PRO A 32 -11.81 -13.99 -2.36
N THR A 33 -12.82 -13.56 -3.14
CA THR A 33 -12.67 -12.45 -4.09
C THR A 33 -12.64 -11.09 -3.41
N SER A 34 -13.44 -10.90 -2.35
CA SER A 34 -13.47 -9.66 -1.56
C SER A 34 -12.15 -9.46 -0.83
N ASP A 35 -11.64 -10.51 -0.20
CA ASP A 35 -10.39 -10.46 0.58
C ASP A 35 -9.21 -10.04 -0.32
N LYS A 36 -9.04 -10.69 -1.48
CA LYS A 36 -8.00 -10.34 -2.47
C LYS A 36 -8.13 -8.93 -3.02
N LEU A 37 -9.36 -8.47 -3.26
CA LEU A 37 -9.60 -7.11 -3.72
C LEU A 37 -9.25 -6.09 -2.63
N ASN A 38 -9.54 -6.40 -1.37
CA ASN A 38 -9.16 -5.56 -0.23
C ASN A 38 -7.65 -5.46 -0.09
N HIS A 39 -6.92 -6.58 -0.19
CA HIS A 39 -5.45 -6.61 -0.24
C HIS A 39 -4.90 -5.76 -1.39
N PHE A 40 -5.39 -5.98 -2.61
CA PHE A 40 -4.98 -5.21 -3.78
C PHE A 40 -5.19 -3.70 -3.59
N ILE A 41 -6.38 -3.27 -3.17
CA ILE A 41 -6.70 -1.85 -2.97
C ILE A 41 -5.87 -1.26 -1.82
N ALA A 42 -5.70 -2.00 -0.72
CA ALA A 42 -4.94 -1.55 0.43
C ALA A 42 -3.49 -1.24 0.06
N PHE A 43 -2.84 -2.16 -0.66
CA PHE A 43 -1.44 -2.00 -1.06
C PHE A 43 -1.24 -1.00 -2.19
N LEU A 44 -2.23 -0.82 -3.08
CA LEU A 44 -2.24 0.27 -4.06
C LEU A 44 -2.20 1.62 -3.37
N ILE A 45 -3.10 1.85 -2.40
CA ILE A 45 -3.16 3.11 -1.65
C ILE A 45 -1.89 3.30 -0.82
N LEU A 46 -1.38 2.25 -0.19
CA LEU A 46 -0.13 2.29 0.60
C LEU A 46 1.04 2.77 -0.25
N ALA A 47 1.19 2.22 -1.47
CA ALA A 47 2.27 2.60 -2.39
C ALA A 47 2.16 4.07 -2.84
N VAL A 48 0.95 4.56 -3.11
CA VAL A 48 0.72 5.98 -3.45
C VAL A 48 1.05 6.88 -2.25
N LEU A 49 0.53 6.53 -1.05
CA LEU A 49 0.76 7.29 0.17
C LEU A 49 2.25 7.37 0.53
N TYR A 50 2.99 6.28 0.36
CA TYR A 50 4.44 6.29 0.57
C TYR A 50 5.12 7.30 -0.35
N ARG A 51 4.85 7.24 -1.66
CA ARG A 51 5.52 8.09 -2.66
C ARG A 51 5.26 9.57 -2.38
N ILE A 52 4.03 9.96 -2.08
CA ILE A 52 3.70 11.37 -1.79
C ILE A 52 4.24 11.84 -0.43
N SER A 53 4.38 10.95 0.55
CA SER A 53 4.80 11.31 1.91
C SER A 53 6.32 11.46 2.06
N PHE A 54 7.08 10.60 1.39
CA PHE A 54 8.52 10.51 1.56
C PHE A 54 9.29 10.98 0.33
N GLN A 55 8.68 10.99 -0.86
CA GLN A 55 9.35 11.29 -2.14
C GLN A 55 10.62 10.43 -2.38
N GLY A 56 10.74 9.30 -1.67
CA GLY A 56 11.87 8.39 -1.75
C GLY A 56 11.86 7.54 -3.01
N SER A 57 12.92 6.78 -3.23
CA SER A 57 13.05 5.87 -4.39
C SER A 57 11.86 4.92 -4.53
N TYR A 58 11.46 4.64 -5.78
CA TYR A 58 10.47 3.62 -6.11
C TYR A 58 10.87 2.23 -5.58
N TRP A 59 12.16 1.94 -5.48
CA TRP A 59 12.65 0.69 -4.87
C TRP A 59 12.33 0.62 -3.38
N ALA A 60 12.54 1.71 -2.64
CA ALA A 60 12.21 1.75 -1.22
C ALA A 60 10.71 1.60 -1.00
N ASN A 61 9.88 2.21 -1.86
CA ASN A 61 8.42 2.04 -1.84
C ASN A 61 8.04 0.56 -1.99
N PHE A 62 8.58 -0.08 -3.03
CA PHE A 62 8.31 -1.48 -3.31
C PHE A 62 8.71 -2.38 -2.14
N PHE A 63 9.97 -2.32 -1.69
CA PHE A 63 10.44 -3.22 -0.63
C PHE A 63 9.73 -3.00 0.70
N ILE A 64 9.42 -1.75 1.07
CA ILE A 64 8.67 -1.48 2.31
C ILE A 64 7.27 -2.08 2.24
N ALA A 65 6.56 -1.92 1.11
CA ALA A 65 5.24 -2.50 0.93
C ALA A 65 5.31 -4.04 0.96
N ILE A 66 6.21 -4.68 0.21
CA ILE A 66 6.28 -6.15 0.16
C ILE A 66 6.70 -6.75 1.52
N ILE A 67 7.65 -6.13 2.22
CA ILE A 67 8.03 -6.57 3.58
C ILE A 67 6.82 -6.46 4.52
N TYR A 68 6.03 -5.40 4.38
CA TYR A 68 4.85 -5.20 5.20
C TYR A 68 3.72 -6.20 4.90
N GLY A 69 3.46 -6.51 3.62
CA GLY A 69 2.50 -7.56 3.24
C GLY A 69 2.93 -8.95 3.73
N ALA A 70 4.20 -9.30 3.55
CA ALA A 70 4.74 -10.55 4.08
C ALA A 70 4.63 -10.63 5.62
N PHE A 71 4.81 -9.50 6.32
CA PHE A 71 4.61 -9.43 7.75
C PHE A 71 3.14 -9.66 8.15
N ILE A 72 2.18 -9.09 7.43
CA ILE A 72 0.75 -9.30 7.69
C ILE A 72 0.38 -10.77 7.54
N GLU A 73 0.74 -11.40 6.42
CA GLU A 73 0.47 -12.81 6.15
C GLU A 73 1.13 -13.72 7.20
N LEU A 74 2.37 -13.41 7.58
CA LEU A 74 3.06 -14.13 8.63
C LEU A 74 2.29 -14.05 9.95
N VAL A 75 1.83 -12.86 10.35
CA VAL A 75 1.04 -12.69 11.58
C VAL A 75 -0.29 -13.45 11.48
N GLN A 76 -0.99 -13.35 10.35
CA GLN A 76 -2.24 -14.07 10.11
C GLN A 76 -2.08 -15.59 10.22
N SER A 77 -0.92 -16.14 9.83
CA SER A 77 -0.64 -17.58 9.99
C SER A 77 -0.65 -18.08 11.44
N PHE A 78 -0.49 -17.17 12.42
CA PHE A 78 -0.56 -17.48 13.85
C PHE A 78 -1.95 -17.21 14.47
N LEU A 79 -2.89 -16.63 13.72
CA LEU A 79 -4.22 -16.31 14.22
C LEU A 79 -5.18 -17.48 13.97
N PRO A 80 -5.91 -18.00 14.98
CA PRO A 80 -6.74 -19.19 14.83
C PRO A 80 -8.01 -18.96 13.98
N TYR A 81 -8.34 -17.71 13.70
CA TYR A 81 -9.54 -17.28 12.96
C TYR A 81 -9.19 -16.63 11.60
N ARG A 82 -7.92 -16.63 11.20
CA ARG A 82 -7.45 -16.16 9.89
C ARG A 82 -6.53 -17.22 9.27
N TYR A 83 -6.50 -17.25 7.96
CA TYR A 83 -5.61 -18.12 7.21
C TYR A 83 -4.71 -17.22 6.37
N ALA A 84 -3.40 -17.45 6.45
CA ALA A 84 -2.47 -16.82 5.53
C ALA A 84 -2.64 -17.47 4.15
N GLU A 85 -2.90 -16.67 3.12
CA GLU A 85 -3.02 -17.15 1.75
C GLU A 85 -1.91 -16.55 0.90
N TYR A 86 -1.15 -17.42 0.22
CA TYR A 86 -0.17 -16.94 -0.77
C TYR A 86 -0.80 -16.05 -1.85
N ALA A 87 -2.09 -16.25 -2.14
CA ALA A 87 -2.84 -15.43 -3.08
C ALA A 87 -3.03 -13.98 -2.61
N ASP A 88 -3.12 -13.75 -1.31
CA ASP A 88 -3.29 -12.41 -0.72
C ASP A 88 -1.97 -11.64 -0.77
N PHE A 89 -0.85 -12.30 -0.47
CA PHE A 89 0.48 -11.73 -0.72
C PHE A 89 0.70 -11.35 -2.20
N VAL A 90 0.22 -12.17 -3.13
CA VAL A 90 0.28 -11.84 -4.56
C VAL A 90 -0.58 -10.61 -4.86
N ALA A 91 -1.77 -10.50 -4.27
CA ALA A 91 -2.62 -9.32 -4.40
C ALA A 91 -1.93 -8.05 -3.85
N ASP A 92 -1.20 -8.14 -2.73
CA ASP A 92 -0.40 -7.05 -2.17
C ASP A 92 0.68 -6.58 -3.14
N VAL A 93 1.39 -7.53 -3.77
CA VAL A 93 2.44 -7.25 -4.76
C VAL A 93 1.84 -6.51 -5.96
N PHE A 94 0.74 -7.02 -6.53
CA PHE A 94 0.09 -6.38 -7.68
C PHE A 94 -0.47 -5.01 -7.32
N GLY A 95 -1.11 -4.87 -6.16
CA GLY A 95 -1.60 -3.59 -5.66
C GLY A 95 -0.48 -2.57 -5.57
N THR A 96 0.64 -2.95 -4.96
CA THR A 96 1.84 -2.11 -4.84
C THR A 96 2.36 -1.65 -6.20
N LEU A 97 2.53 -2.57 -7.15
CA LEU A 97 3.03 -2.26 -8.50
C LEU A 97 2.07 -1.32 -9.24
N CYS A 98 0.77 -1.55 -9.17
CA CYS A 98 -0.25 -0.69 -9.77
C CYS A 98 -0.25 0.71 -9.14
N GLY A 99 -0.15 0.81 -7.81
CA GLY A 99 -0.07 2.09 -7.11
C GLY A 99 1.18 2.89 -7.47
N MET A 100 2.33 2.21 -7.58
CA MET A 100 3.58 2.81 -8.05
C MET A 100 3.48 3.30 -9.49
N PHE A 101 2.90 2.50 -10.39
CA PHE A 101 2.70 2.88 -11.77
C PHE A 101 1.77 4.10 -11.88
N PHE A 102 0.68 4.11 -11.11
CA PHE A 102 -0.28 5.21 -11.09
C PHE A 102 0.38 6.53 -10.69
N ILE A 103 1.12 6.56 -9.57
CA ILE A 103 1.79 7.79 -9.13
C ILE A 103 2.92 8.19 -10.08
N PHE A 104 3.62 7.24 -10.69
CA PHE A 104 4.63 7.52 -11.71
C PHE A 104 4.05 8.25 -12.93
N VAL A 105 2.90 7.80 -13.45
CA VAL A 105 2.24 8.47 -14.59
C VAL A 105 1.84 9.91 -14.25
N ILE A 106 1.36 10.16 -13.03
CA ILE A 106 1.02 11.51 -12.56
C ILE A 106 2.25 12.40 -12.48
N GLU A 107 3.34 11.89 -11.90
CA GLU A 107 4.61 12.62 -11.80
C GLU A 107 5.17 12.95 -13.18
N LEU A 108 5.17 11.97 -14.10
CA LEU A 108 5.65 12.14 -15.46
C LEU A 108 4.83 13.20 -16.22
N GLY A 109 3.49 13.11 -16.17
CA GLY A 109 2.62 14.11 -16.80
C GLY A 109 2.84 15.52 -16.26
N THR A 110 3.09 15.65 -14.95
CA THR A 110 3.37 16.94 -14.31
C THR A 110 4.68 17.55 -14.81
N ILE A 111 5.71 16.72 -15.04
CA ILE A 111 7.00 17.16 -15.59
C ILE A 111 6.82 17.67 -17.03
N ILE A 112 6.18 16.88 -17.90
CA ILE A 112 5.96 17.21 -19.32
C ILE A 112 5.22 18.55 -19.48
N ILE A 113 4.16 18.76 -18.70
CA ILE A 113 3.38 20.01 -18.74
C ILE A 113 4.22 21.22 -18.31
N LYS A 114 5.13 21.03 -17.34
CA LYS A 114 5.99 22.11 -16.84
C LYS A 114 7.08 22.47 -17.84
N GLU A 115 7.59 21.50 -18.61
CA GLU A 115 8.56 21.72 -19.68
C GLU A 115 7.92 22.46 -20.86
N ASN A 116 6.73 22.06 -21.30
CA ASN A 116 6.02 22.73 -22.41
C ASN A 116 5.58 24.18 -22.14
N LYS A 117 5.64 24.64 -20.89
CA LYS A 117 5.30 26.02 -20.48
C LYS A 117 6.52 26.94 -20.38
N LYS A 118 7.74 26.41 -20.55
CA LYS A 118 8.98 27.20 -20.62
C LYS A 118 9.31 27.51 -22.07
#